data_AF-A0A926WG34-F1
#
_entry.id   AF-A0A926WG34-F1
#
_cell.length_a   1.000
_cell.length_b   1.000
_cell.length_c   1.000
_cell.angle_alpha   90.00
_cell.angle_beta   90.00
_cell.angle_gamma   90.00
#
_symmetry.space_group_name_H-M   'P 1'
#
loop_
_entity.id
_entity.type
_entity.pdbx_description
1 polymer ?
#
loop_
_entity_poly.entity_id
_entity_poly.type
_entity_poly.pdbx_seq_one_letter_code
_entity_poly.pdbx_strand_id
1 'polypeptide(L)'
;MDIAVKNLVLSYETLANQAIKFNQAYLQLLKIYEELILAPDWFSELKKSGSSPLKTVASMQQEQQIIISKFQDLSTLTAKAQLHFTTNPEAEELKNIAHDCQIMIDFVNTIDLADFQDMFIKIKK
;
A
#
# COMPACT_ATOMS: atom_id res chain seq x y z
N MET A 1 -17.87 -42.44 -7.86
CA MET A 1 -17.04 -41.66 -8.81
C MET A 1 -15.63 -42.17 -8.67
N ASP A 2 -15.00 -42.58 -9.78
CA ASP A 2 -13.66 -43.17 -9.78
C ASP A 2 -12.60 -42.17 -9.25
N ILE A 3 -11.63 -42.66 -8.48
CA ILE A 3 -10.55 -41.85 -7.88
C ILE A 3 -9.77 -41.11 -8.99
N ALA A 4 -9.60 -41.75 -10.15
CA ALA A 4 -8.96 -41.13 -11.31
C ALA A 4 -9.73 -39.91 -11.84
N VAL A 5 -11.07 -39.98 -11.87
CA VAL A 5 -11.93 -38.87 -12.32
C VAL A 5 -11.89 -37.71 -11.32
N LYS A 6 -11.87 -38.00 -10.02
CA LYS A 6 -11.77 -36.99 -8.96
C LYS A 6 -10.43 -36.24 -8.98
N ASN A 7 -9.34 -36.96 -9.22
CA ASN A 7 -7.99 -36.37 -9.36
C ASN A 7 -7.86 -35.50 -10.64
N LEU A 8 -8.53 -35.90 -11.72
CA LEU A 8 -8.56 -35.11 -12.96
C LEU A 8 -9.29 -33.78 -12.78
N VAL A 9 -10.44 -33.78 -12.09
CA VAL A 9 -11.22 -32.57 -11.79
C VAL A 9 -10.42 -31.59 -10.92
N LEU A 10 -9.77 -32.08 -9.85
CA LEU A 10 -8.90 -31.27 -8.99
C LEU A 10 -7.71 -30.67 -9.75
N SER A 11 -7.15 -31.40 -10.71
CA SER A 11 -6.05 -30.92 -11.55
C SER A 11 -6.51 -29.82 -12.51
N TYR A 12 -7.73 -29.94 -13.06
CA TYR A 12 -8.32 -28.95 -13.95
C TYR A 12 -8.70 -27.66 -13.22
N GLU A 13 -9.28 -27.77 -12.02
CA GLU A 13 -9.55 -26.61 -11.14
C GLU A 13 -8.26 -25.89 -10.76
N THR A 14 -7.18 -26.62 -10.49
CA THR A 14 -5.86 -26.04 -10.19
C THR A 14 -5.31 -25.26 -11.38
N LEU A 15 -5.40 -25.83 -12.59
CA LEU A 15 -4.93 -25.18 -13.82
C LEU A 15 -5.76 -23.93 -14.15
N ALA A 16 -7.09 -24.00 -14.00
CA ALA A 16 -7.99 -22.86 -14.21
C ALA A 16 -7.68 -21.72 -13.23
N ASN A 17 -7.46 -22.04 -11.96
CA ASN A 17 -7.08 -21.04 -10.95
C ASN A 17 -5.71 -20.41 -11.25
N GLN A 18 -4.75 -21.19 -11.77
CA GLN A 18 -3.46 -20.64 -12.20
C GLN A 18 -3.61 -19.70 -13.41
N ALA A 19 -4.43 -20.06 -14.39
CA ALA A 19 -4.71 -19.22 -15.55
C ALA A 19 -5.39 -17.90 -15.16
N ILE A 20 -6.34 -17.95 -14.21
CA ILE A 20 -6.98 -16.74 -13.66
C ILE A 20 -5.96 -15.84 -12.97
N LYS A 21 -5.09 -16.40 -12.12
CA LYS A 21 -4.04 -15.64 -11.44
C LYS A 21 -3.06 -15.00 -12.42
N PHE A 22 -2.68 -15.73 -13.48
CA PHE A 22 -1.80 -15.21 -14.52
C PHE A 22 -2.44 -14.02 -15.27
N ASN A 23 -3.73 -14.14 -15.62
CA ASN A 23 -4.45 -13.06 -16.29
C ASN A 23 -4.60 -11.82 -15.38
N GLN A 24 -4.84 -12.02 -14.09
CA GLN A 24 -4.87 -10.93 -13.11
C GLN A 24 -3.50 -10.22 -12.99
N ALA A 25 -2.41 -10.98 -12.94
CA ALA A 25 -1.06 -10.43 -12.92
C ALA A 25 -0.74 -9.63 -14.20
N TYR A 26 -1.18 -10.12 -15.36
CA TYR A 26 -1.04 -9.40 -16.63
C TYR A 26 -1.80 -8.06 -16.63
N LEU A 27 -3.04 -8.05 -16.13
CA LEU A 27 -3.82 -6.81 -16.01
C LEU A 27 -3.18 -5.79 -15.05
N GLN A 28 -2.61 -6.27 -13.94
CA GLN A 28 -1.85 -5.41 -13.02
C GLN A 28 -0.59 -4.83 -13.68
N LEU A 29 0.12 -5.64 -14.47
CA LEU A 29 1.29 -5.18 -15.22
C LEU A 29 0.92 -4.12 -16.26
N LEU A 30 -0.21 -4.31 -16.96
CA LEU A 30 -0.71 -3.35 -17.94
C LEU A 30 -1.02 -1.99 -17.28
N LYS A 31 -1.65 -2.02 -16.10
CA LYS A 31 -1.96 -0.81 -15.32
C LYS A 31 -0.69 -0.07 -14.89
N ILE A 32 0.31 -0.80 -14.39
CA ILE A 32 1.61 -0.21 -14.01
C ILE A 32 2.31 0.41 -15.23
N TYR A 33 2.21 -0.22 -16.40
CA TYR A 33 2.77 0.30 -17.63
C TYR A 33 2.10 1.61 -18.08
N GLU A 34 0.78 1.69 -17.99
CA GLU A 34 0.02 2.92 -18.28
C GLU A 34 0.40 4.06 -17.31
N GLU A 35 0.58 3.77 -16.03
CA GLU A 35 1.02 4.75 -15.03
C GLU A 35 2.49 5.20 -15.27
N LEU A 36 3.38 4.29 -15.66
CA LEU A 36 4.79 4.60 -15.96
C LEU A 36 4.97 5.47 -17.21
N ILE A 37 4.10 5.32 -18.22
CA ILE A 37 4.13 6.16 -19.43
C ILE A 37 3.86 7.63 -19.09
N LEU A 38 3.06 7.91 -18.07
CA LEU A 38 2.69 9.26 -17.65
C LEU A 38 3.71 9.91 -16.70
N ALA A 39 4.62 9.13 -16.13
CA ALA A 39 5.63 9.62 -15.18
C ALA A 39 6.49 10.78 -15.73
N PRO A 40 6.96 10.77 -17.00
CA PRO A 40 7.70 11.90 -17.59
C PRO A 40 6.89 13.21 -17.62
N ASP A 41 5.58 13.13 -17.86
CA ASP A 41 4.70 14.30 -17.87
C ASP A 41 4.50 14.85 -16.46
N TRP A 42 4.33 13.98 -15.46
CA TRP A 42 4.29 14.39 -14.05
C TRP A 42 5.59 15.05 -13.59
N PHE A 43 6.75 14.51 -14.00
CA PHE A 43 8.05 15.13 -13.72
C PHE A 43 8.25 16.47 -14.45
N SER A 44 7.70 16.59 -15.67
CA SER A 44 7.69 17.84 -16.44
C SER A 44 6.84 18.91 -15.78
N GLU A 45 5.66 18.57 -15.28
CA GLU A 45 4.79 19.48 -14.53
C GLU A 45 5.42 19.90 -13.19
N LEU A 46 6.03 18.96 -12.46
CA LEU A 46 6.80 19.24 -11.25
C LEU A 46 7.97 20.19 -11.49
N LYS A 47 8.63 20.10 -12.64
CA LYS A 47 9.70 21.03 -13.03
C LYS A 47 9.16 22.42 -13.39
N LYS A 48 7.95 22.49 -13.98
CA LYS A 48 7.28 23.74 -14.36
C LYS A 48 6.69 24.52 -13.18
N SER A 49 6.29 23.85 -12.10
CA SER A 49 5.70 24.49 -10.92
C SER A 49 6.71 25.30 -10.08
N GLY A 50 8.00 25.32 -10.45
CA GLY A 50 9.05 26.03 -9.72
C GLY A 50 9.43 25.39 -8.37
N SER A 51 8.75 24.32 -7.96
CA SER A 51 9.16 23.47 -6.85
C SER A 51 10.26 22.52 -7.33
N SER A 52 11.44 22.60 -6.72
CA SER A 52 12.48 21.58 -6.93
C SER A 52 11.87 20.19 -6.64
N PRO A 53 11.99 19.19 -7.53
CA PRO A 53 11.53 17.84 -7.26
C PRO A 53 12.05 17.29 -5.91
N LEU A 54 13.27 17.67 -5.51
CA LEU A 54 13.83 17.36 -4.20
C LEU A 54 13.09 18.03 -3.03
N LYS A 55 12.57 19.25 -3.21
CA LYS A 55 11.73 19.92 -2.21
C LYS A 55 10.39 19.21 -2.08
N THR A 56 9.79 18.78 -3.19
CA THR A 56 8.55 18.00 -3.18
C THR A 56 8.72 16.68 -2.44
N VAL A 57 9.79 15.92 -2.75
CA VAL A 57 10.08 14.66 -2.04
C VAL A 57 10.30 14.90 -0.54
N ALA A 58 11.02 15.96 -0.16
CA ALA A 58 11.20 16.32 1.25
C ALA A 58 9.87 16.67 1.95
N SER A 59 8.96 17.38 1.28
CA SER A 59 7.62 17.64 1.80
C SER A 59 6.80 16.36 1.95
N MET A 60 6.86 15.44 0.98
CA MET A 60 6.18 14.15 1.06
C MET A 60 6.72 13.28 2.21
N GLN A 61 8.03 13.27 2.45
CA GLN A 61 8.63 12.58 3.60
C GLN A 61 8.15 13.18 4.92
N GLN A 62 8.04 14.51 5.01
CA GLN A 62 7.50 15.17 6.20
C GLN A 62 6.02 14.80 6.43
N GLU A 63 5.21 14.78 5.38
CA GLU A 63 3.81 14.36 5.46
C GLU A 63 3.66 12.89 5.85
N GLN A 64 4.52 12.01 5.34
CA GLN A 64 4.57 10.59 5.71
C GLN A 64 4.76 10.42 7.23
N GLN A 65 5.70 11.16 7.83
CA GLN A 65 5.94 11.16 9.27
C GLN A 65 4.74 11.68 10.07
N ILE A 66 4.08 12.75 9.59
CA ILE A 66 2.88 13.30 10.23
C ILE A 66 1.74 12.28 10.22
N ILE A 67 1.53 11.58 9.10
CA ILE A 67 0.49 10.56 8.97
C ILE A 67 0.75 9.39 9.92
N ILE A 68 1.98 8.89 9.97
CA ILE A 68 2.38 7.83 10.92
C ILE A 68 2.10 8.24 12.36
N SER A 69 2.51 9.46 12.75
CA SER A 69 2.26 9.99 14.10
C SER A 69 0.77 10.02 14.43
N LYS A 70 -0.09 10.41 13.48
CA LYS A 70 -1.54 10.44 13.69
C LYS A 70 -2.15 9.06 13.92
N PHE A 71 -1.69 8.04 13.19
CA PHE A 71 -2.13 6.66 13.41
C PHE A 71 -1.64 6.10 14.74
N GLN A 72 -0.42 6.47 15.17
CA GLN A 72 0.10 6.10 16.50
C GLN A 72 -0.71 6.76 17.64
N ASP A 73 -1.04 8.05 17.49
CA ASP A 73 -1.90 8.77 18.43
C ASP A 73 -3.29 8.14 18.52
N LEU A 74 -3.89 7.83 17.38
CA LEU A 74 -5.19 7.17 17.30
C LEU A 74 -5.14 5.78 17.95
N SER A 75 -4.14 4.95 17.65
CA SER A 75 -3.97 3.65 18.28
C SER A 75 -3.84 3.76 19.80
N THR A 76 -3.13 4.77 20.30
CA THR A 76 -2.98 5.03 21.74
C THR A 76 -4.30 5.44 22.39
N LEU A 77 -5.06 6.31 21.73
CA LEU A 77 -6.36 6.78 22.21
C LEU A 77 -7.37 5.62 22.26
N THR A 78 -7.38 4.78 21.22
CA THR A 78 -8.22 3.59 21.11
C THR A 78 -7.90 2.57 22.21
N ALA A 79 -6.61 2.33 22.49
CA ALA A 79 -6.18 1.45 23.57
C ALA A 79 -6.60 1.97 24.96
N LYS A 80 -6.52 3.30 25.20
CA LYS A 80 -7.02 3.91 26.44
C LYS A 80 -8.54 3.80 26.56
N ALA A 81 -9.27 4.04 25.48
CA ALA A 81 -10.72 3.92 25.44
C ALA A 81 -11.17 2.48 25.75
N GLN A 82 -10.46 1.48 25.22
CA GLN A 82 -10.75 0.06 25.44
C GLN A 82 -10.80 -0.32 26.93
N LEU A 83 -9.96 0.31 27.78
CA LEU A 83 -9.93 0.05 29.23
C LEU A 83 -11.23 0.46 29.95
N HIS A 84 -12.07 1.28 29.32
CA HIS A 84 -13.32 1.78 29.90
C HIS A 84 -14.55 0.98 29.45
N PHE A 85 -14.41 0.04 28.51
CA PHE A 85 -15.49 -0.81 28.05
C PHE A 85 -15.45 -2.18 28.76
N THR A 86 -16.57 -2.54 29.37
CA THR A 86 -16.75 -3.80 30.11
C THR A 86 -17.46 -4.88 29.27
N THR A 87 -17.99 -4.51 28.10
CA THR A 87 -18.71 -5.37 27.16
C THR A 87 -17.85 -5.78 25.97
N ASN A 88 -18.05 -7.02 25.52
CA ASN A 88 -17.22 -7.67 24.49
C ASN A 88 -17.23 -7.00 23.10
N PRO A 89 -18.36 -6.49 22.55
CA PRO A 89 -18.37 -5.99 21.17
C PRO A 89 -17.66 -4.64 21.02
N GLU A 90 -17.86 -3.67 21.90
CA GLU A 90 -17.19 -2.36 21.81
C GLU A 90 -15.68 -2.48 22.03
N ALA A 91 -15.26 -3.37 22.95
CA ALA A 91 -13.84 -3.65 23.18
C ALA A 91 -13.16 -4.35 21.99
N GLU A 92 -13.88 -5.20 21.25
CA GLU A 92 -13.36 -5.86 20.04
C GLU A 92 -13.33 -4.90 18.84
N GLU A 93 -14.32 -4.01 18.70
CA GLU A 93 -14.29 -2.95 17.67
C GLU A 93 -13.08 -2.02 17.86
N LEU A 94 -12.80 -1.60 19.09
CA LEU A 94 -11.61 -0.78 19.39
C LEU A 94 -10.31 -1.53 19.09
N LYS A 95 -10.26 -2.84 19.37
CA LYS A 95 -9.11 -3.67 19.01
C LYS A 95 -8.91 -3.78 17.49
N ASN A 96 -10.00 -3.88 16.72
CA ASN A 96 -9.96 -3.86 15.26
C ASN A 96 -9.45 -2.52 14.74
N ILE A 97 -9.92 -1.40 15.30
CA ILE A 97 -9.43 -0.05 14.93
C ILE A 97 -7.93 0.09 15.20
N ALA A 98 -7.43 -0.43 16.33
CA ALA A 98 -5.99 -0.42 16.63
C ALA A 98 -5.19 -1.27 15.63
N HIS A 99 -5.73 -2.43 15.23
CA HIS A 99 -5.12 -3.27 14.20
C HIS A 99 -5.07 -2.57 12.84
N ASP A 100 -6.17 -1.91 12.44
CA ASP A 100 -6.25 -1.14 11.20
C ASP A 100 -5.26 0.03 11.18
N CYS A 101 -5.06 0.71 12.33
CA CYS A 101 -4.03 1.74 12.47
C CYS A 101 -2.63 1.17 12.19
N GLN A 102 -2.33 -0.04 12.66
CA GLN A 102 -1.04 -0.68 12.38
C GLN A 102 -0.87 -1.03 10.90
N ILE A 103 -1.91 -1.57 10.26
CA ILE A 103 -1.90 -1.85 8.81
C ILE A 103 -1.61 -0.57 8.01
N MET A 104 -2.23 0.56 8.40
CA MET A 104 -2.01 1.84 7.73
C MET A 104 -0.60 2.38 7.94
N ILE A 105 -0.03 2.23 9.14
CA ILE A 105 1.37 2.59 9.41
C ILE A 105 2.30 1.76 8.52
N ASP A 106 2.09 0.45 8.45
CA ASP A 106 2.89 -0.44 7.64
C ASP A 106 2.79 -0.08 6.16
N PHE A 107 1.58 0.16 5.66
CA PHE A 107 1.36 0.62 4.28
C PHE A 107 2.09 1.94 3.99
N VAL A 108 1.94 2.95 4.86
CA VAL A 108 2.62 4.24 4.68
C VAL A 108 4.14 4.07 4.67
N ASN A 109 4.69 3.17 5.49
CA ASN A 109 6.13 2.86 5.50
C ASN A 109 6.61 2.13 4.23
N THR A 110 5.73 1.44 3.48
CA THR A 110 6.11 0.81 2.20
C THR A 110 6.33 1.82 1.06
N ILE A 111 5.89 3.07 1.24
CA ILE A 111 6.12 4.13 0.25
C ILE A 111 7.57 4.58 0.36
N ASP A 112 8.43 4.03 -0.49
CA ASP A 112 9.84 4.39 -0.54
C ASP A 112 10.05 5.73 -1.27
N LEU A 113 10.16 6.80 -0.48
CA LEU A 113 10.49 8.13 -0.97
C LEU A 113 12.00 8.39 -1.05
N ALA A 114 12.83 7.52 -0.46
CA ALA A 114 14.28 7.65 -0.50
C ALA A 114 14.82 7.30 -1.89
N ASP A 115 14.27 6.26 -2.52
CA ASP A 115 14.59 5.89 -3.89
C ASP A 115 14.30 7.03 -4.89
N PHE A 116 13.18 7.74 -4.71
CA PHE A 116 12.86 8.92 -5.53
C PHE A 116 13.82 10.08 -5.28
N GLN A 117 14.22 10.32 -4.03
CA GLN A 117 15.21 11.35 -3.69
C GLN A 117 16.55 11.07 -4.37
N ASP A 118 17.03 9.83 -4.28
CA ASP A 118 18.29 9.38 -4.88
C ASP A 118 18.27 9.47 -6.41
N MET A 119 17.15 9.10 -7.04
CA MET A 119 16.95 9.25 -8.47
C MET A 119 17.10 10.72 -8.90
N PHE A 120 16.42 11.65 -8.22
CA PHE A 120 16.52 13.08 -8.56
C PHE A 120 17.91 13.67 -8.29
N ILE A 121 18.63 13.20 -7.27
CA ILE A 121 20.02 13.59 -7.03
C ILE A 121 20.91 13.14 -8.19
N LYS A 122 20.75 11.91 -8.68
CA LYS A 122 21.53 11.36 -9.80
C LYS A 122 21.27 12.10 -11.11
N ILE A 123 20.03 12.49 -11.40
CA ILE A 123 19.66 13.22 -12.63
C ILE A 123 20.15 14.68 -12.62
N LYS A 124 20.43 15.26 -11.44
CA LYS A 124 20.94 16.64 -11.31
C LYS A 124 22.45 16.76 -11.60
N LYS A 125 23.19 15.65 -11.63
CA LYS A 125 24.62 15.59 -12.01
C LYS A 125 24.78 15.40 -13.50
#